data_AF-A0A7X5L8A4-F1
#
_entry.id   AF-A0A7X5L8A4-F1
#
_cell.length_a   1.000
_cell.length_b   1.000
_cell.length_c   1.000
_cell.angle_alpha   90.00
_cell.angle_beta   90.00
_cell.angle_gamma   90.00
#
_symmetry.space_group_name_H-M   'P 1'
#
loop_
_entity.id
_entity.type
_entity.pdbx_description
1 polymer ?
#
loop_
_entity_poly.entity_id
_entity_poly.type
_entity_poly.pdbx_seq_one_letter_code
_entity_poly.pdbx_strand_id
1 'polypeptide(L)'
;MQVKKQQQERLNEKVAKQERNRLSKNRETIIDRIAHTVIPSVTSFSDTRAGILKEVAEEKGQYDYSDVVNACGLSYARLYSAIEERYKNENEQYYKADGTFLTMEEEIDWLNMQYEQEVKWQKSCAKIAAEGQVFTGRIPKVPVKEIEELEDSLYQAKDGYMKLHQENKQSGKPSVLQNYMFGSKQMYEILNRLGNLQRSVK
;
A
#
# COMPACT_ATOMS: atom_id res chain seq x y z
N MET A 1 -46.21 -22.65 -45.45
CA MET A 1 -45.60 -23.16 -44.20
C MET A 1 -44.12 -22.81 -44.04
N GLN A 2 -43.27 -22.98 -45.08
CA GLN A 2 -41.82 -22.69 -45.01
C GLN A 2 -41.46 -21.24 -44.64
N VAL A 3 -42.17 -20.24 -45.18
CA VAL A 3 -41.87 -18.81 -44.90
C VAL A 3 -42.07 -18.46 -43.42
N LYS A 4 -43.13 -18.98 -42.78
CA LYS A 4 -43.37 -18.78 -41.34
C LYS A 4 -42.30 -19.44 -40.48
N LYS A 5 -41.80 -20.62 -40.88
CA LYS A 5 -40.72 -21.32 -40.18
C LYS A 5 -39.39 -20.56 -40.27
N GLN A 6 -39.02 -20.07 -41.46
CA GLN A 6 -37.83 -19.23 -41.63
C GLN A 6 -37.93 -17.90 -40.87
N GLN A 7 -39.11 -17.28 -40.82
CA GLN A 7 -39.31 -16.06 -40.03
C GLN A 7 -39.14 -16.32 -38.53
N GLN A 8 -39.64 -17.46 -38.03
CA GLN A 8 -39.48 -17.86 -36.64
C GLN A 8 -38.01 -18.14 -36.28
N GLU A 9 -37.27 -18.82 -37.15
CA GLU A 9 -35.83 -19.09 -36.94
C GLU A 9 -35.02 -17.79 -36.88
N ARG A 10 -35.27 -16.83 -37.78
CA ARG A 10 -34.62 -15.50 -37.73
C ARG A 10 -34.97 -14.72 -36.46
N LEU A 11 -36.20 -14.83 -35.98
CA LEU A 11 -36.61 -14.17 -34.73
C LEU A 11 -35.91 -14.78 -33.53
N ASN A 12 -35.85 -16.11 -33.46
CA ASN A 12 -35.16 -16.84 -32.40
C ASN A 12 -33.66 -16.51 -32.39
N GLU A 13 -33.02 -16.41 -33.55
CA GLU A 13 -31.61 -16.04 -33.66
C GLU A 13 -31.35 -14.59 -33.21
N LYS A 14 -32.25 -13.65 -33.55
CA LYS A 14 -32.17 -12.26 -33.07
C LYS A 14 -32.29 -12.19 -31.55
N VAL A 15 -33.25 -12.88 -30.94
CA VAL A 15 -33.43 -12.94 -29.48
C VAL A 15 -32.19 -13.55 -28.82
N ALA A 16 -31.68 -14.67 -29.34
CA ALA A 16 -30.47 -15.31 -28.82
C ALA A 16 -29.22 -14.42 -28.94
N LYS A 17 -29.12 -13.60 -30.00
CA LYS A 17 -28.04 -12.60 -30.15
C LYS A 17 -28.20 -11.47 -29.12
N GLN A 18 -29.41 -11.01 -28.87
CA GLN A 18 -29.69 -9.96 -27.88
C GLN A 18 -29.38 -10.43 -26.45
N GLU A 19 -29.79 -11.65 -26.10
CA GLU A 19 -29.46 -12.25 -24.79
C GLU A 19 -27.94 -12.47 -24.64
N ARG A 20 -27.25 -12.97 -25.69
CA ARG A 20 -25.78 -13.08 -25.66
C ARG A 20 -25.11 -11.73 -25.45
N ASN A 21 -25.57 -10.67 -26.12
CA ASN A 21 -25.03 -9.32 -25.91
C ASN A 21 -25.29 -8.81 -24.49
N ARG A 22 -26.47 -9.07 -23.92
CA ARG A 22 -26.79 -8.68 -22.54
C ARG A 22 -25.90 -9.42 -21.53
N LEU A 23 -25.74 -10.73 -21.71
CA LEU A 23 -24.86 -11.56 -20.87
C LEU A 23 -23.40 -11.13 -20.99
N SER A 24 -22.93 -10.79 -22.18
CA SER A 24 -21.57 -10.27 -22.40
C SER A 24 -21.34 -8.97 -21.63
N LYS A 25 -22.25 -8.01 -21.75
CA LYS A 25 -22.18 -6.74 -21.01
C LYS A 25 -22.22 -6.98 -19.49
N ASN A 26 -23.10 -7.85 -19.02
CA ASN A 26 -23.17 -8.20 -17.60
C ASN A 26 -21.87 -8.87 -17.12
N ARG A 27 -21.26 -9.74 -17.93
CA ARG A 27 -19.97 -10.36 -17.62
C ARG A 27 -18.85 -9.33 -17.56
N GLU A 28 -18.77 -8.42 -18.52
CA GLU A 28 -17.81 -7.30 -18.51
C GLU A 28 -17.98 -6.47 -17.24
N THR A 29 -19.21 -6.09 -16.88
CA THR A 29 -19.50 -5.36 -15.64
C THR A 29 -19.13 -6.16 -14.38
N ILE A 30 -19.32 -7.48 -14.35
CA ILE A 30 -18.93 -8.31 -13.21
C ILE A 30 -17.40 -8.44 -13.12
N ILE A 31 -16.71 -8.64 -14.25
CA ILE A 31 -15.24 -8.70 -14.28
C ILE A 31 -14.66 -7.38 -13.82
N ASP A 32 -15.19 -6.27 -14.34
CA ASP A 32 -14.84 -4.91 -13.94
C ASP A 32 -15.07 -4.72 -12.44
N ARG A 33 -16.24 -5.07 -11.92
CA ARG A 33 -16.52 -5.02 -10.48
C ARG A 33 -15.58 -5.91 -9.68
N ILE A 34 -15.23 -7.11 -10.13
CA ILE A 34 -14.29 -8.00 -9.41
C ILE A 34 -12.88 -7.39 -9.40
N ALA A 35 -12.43 -6.83 -10.52
CA ALA A 35 -11.14 -6.14 -10.61
C ALA A 35 -11.09 -4.89 -9.72
N HIS A 36 -12.23 -4.24 -9.52
CA HIS A 36 -12.41 -3.04 -8.70
C HIS A 36 -13.16 -3.32 -7.38
N THR A 37 -13.27 -4.58 -6.96
CA THR A 37 -13.79 -4.93 -5.63
C THR A 37 -12.62 -4.84 -4.68
N VAL A 38 -12.85 -4.09 -3.60
CA VAL A 38 -11.86 -3.71 -2.61
C VAL A 38 -11.37 -4.95 -1.85
N ILE A 39 -10.34 -5.57 -2.43
CA ILE A 39 -9.11 -5.89 -1.71
C ILE A 39 -8.02 -5.03 -2.36
N PRO A 40 -7.97 -3.70 -2.16
CA PRO A 40 -6.81 -2.90 -2.54
C PRO A 40 -5.72 -3.41 -1.61
N SER A 41 -4.87 -4.21 -2.22
CA SER A 41 -4.03 -5.22 -1.63
C SER A 41 -3.37 -4.79 -0.32
N VAL A 42 -3.43 -5.65 0.71
CA VAL A 42 -2.43 -5.68 1.79
C VAL A 42 -1.00 -5.58 1.21
N THR A 43 -0.81 -6.04 -0.04
CA THR A 43 0.46 -5.91 -0.77
C THR A 43 0.78 -4.49 -1.23
N SER A 44 -0.16 -3.59 -1.53
CA SER A 44 0.15 -2.28 -2.17
C SER A 44 0.99 -1.40 -1.27
N PHE A 45 0.71 -1.38 0.04
CA PHE A 45 1.55 -0.68 1.00
C PHE A 45 2.96 -1.28 1.04
N SER A 46 3.04 -2.60 1.21
CA SER A 46 4.31 -3.32 1.26
C SER A 46 5.13 -3.19 -0.02
N ASP A 47 4.49 -3.22 -1.18
CA ASP A 47 5.06 -3.09 -2.52
C ASP A 47 5.57 -1.67 -2.76
N THR A 48 4.79 -0.65 -2.37
CA THR A 48 5.19 0.75 -2.44
C THR A 48 6.43 1.00 -1.58
N ARG A 49 6.41 0.53 -0.32
CA ARG A 49 7.55 0.63 0.60
C ARG A 49 8.78 -0.11 0.05
N ALA A 50 8.58 -1.32 -0.48
CA ALA A 50 9.66 -2.10 -1.06
C ALA A 50 10.27 -1.43 -2.30
N GLY A 51 9.46 -0.80 -3.15
CA GLY A 51 9.91 0.00 -4.28
C GLY A 51 10.79 1.18 -3.84
N ILE A 52 10.33 1.94 -2.85
CA ILE A 52 11.11 3.05 -2.28
C ILE A 52 12.44 2.57 -1.68
N LEU A 53 12.42 1.49 -0.89
CA LEU A 53 13.65 0.95 -0.29
C LEU A 53 14.61 0.37 -1.32
N LYS A 54 14.09 -0.14 -2.44
CA LYS A 54 14.90 -0.58 -3.57
C LYS A 54 15.64 0.62 -4.20
N GLU A 55 14.94 1.72 -4.46
CA GLU A 55 15.56 2.96 -4.98
C GLU A 55 16.68 3.44 -4.03
N VAL A 56 16.42 3.47 -2.71
CA VAL A 56 17.43 3.84 -1.71
C VAL A 56 18.63 2.90 -1.74
N ALA A 57 18.41 1.59 -1.83
CA ALA A 57 19.50 0.61 -1.90
C ALA A 57 20.30 0.73 -3.21
N GLU A 58 19.67 1.06 -4.33
CA GLU A 58 20.36 1.31 -5.60
C GLU A 58 21.23 2.57 -5.53
N GLU A 59 20.79 3.60 -4.81
CA GLU A 59 21.54 4.85 -4.63
C GLU A 59 22.66 4.76 -3.58
N LYS A 60 22.36 4.21 -2.40
CA LYS A 60 23.26 4.19 -1.23
C LYS A 60 24.02 2.86 -1.07
N GLY A 61 23.67 1.84 -1.85
CA GLY A 61 24.19 0.46 -1.74
C GLY A 61 23.51 -0.39 -0.64
N GLN A 62 22.83 0.24 0.31
CA GLN A 62 22.05 -0.39 1.37
C GLN A 62 21.03 0.62 1.94
N TYR A 63 20.06 0.14 2.69
CA TYR A 63 19.15 0.98 3.48
C TYR A 63 19.27 0.65 4.97
N ASP A 64 18.94 1.62 5.82
CA ASP A 64 18.95 1.49 7.27
C ASP A 64 17.55 1.70 7.90
N TYR A 65 17.44 1.69 9.23
CA TYR A 65 16.14 1.89 9.89
C TYR A 65 15.56 3.29 9.68
N SER A 66 16.39 4.33 9.46
CA SER A 66 15.89 5.66 9.12
C SER A 66 15.25 5.67 7.73
N ASP A 67 15.88 4.98 6.77
CA ASP A 67 15.29 4.77 5.45
C ASP A 67 13.98 3.99 5.52
N VAL A 68 13.88 2.95 6.37
CA VAL A 68 12.63 2.20 6.60
C VAL A 68 11.52 3.11 7.13
N VAL A 69 11.80 3.91 8.16
CA VAL A 69 10.82 4.84 8.75
C VAL A 69 10.34 5.86 7.72
N ASN A 70 11.26 6.45 6.94
CA ASN A 70 10.92 7.40 5.89
C ASN A 70 10.12 6.74 4.75
N ALA A 71 10.50 5.53 4.33
CA ALA A 71 9.80 4.79 3.30
C ALA A 71 8.35 4.45 3.72
N CYS A 72 8.11 4.09 4.99
CA CYS A 72 6.76 3.86 5.50
C CYS A 72 5.90 5.14 5.44
N GLY A 73 6.42 6.26 5.94
CA GLY A 73 5.70 7.55 5.90
C GLY A 73 5.40 8.00 4.47
N LEU A 74 6.38 7.90 3.56
CA LEU A 74 6.19 8.25 2.15
C LEU A 74 5.20 7.30 1.45
N SER A 75 5.23 6.00 1.76
CA SER A 75 4.30 5.03 1.18
C SER A 75 2.86 5.38 1.52
N TYR A 76 2.60 5.72 2.78
CA TYR A 76 1.28 6.18 3.21
C TYR A 76 0.84 7.42 2.41
N ALA A 77 1.70 8.44 2.32
CA ALA A 77 1.37 9.67 1.60
C ALA A 77 1.14 9.45 0.10
N ARG A 78 1.94 8.59 -0.56
CA ARG A 78 1.75 8.24 -1.99
C ARG A 78 0.42 7.54 -2.23
N LEU A 79 0.08 6.56 -1.40
CA LEU A 79 -1.19 5.84 -1.50
C LEU A 79 -2.37 6.76 -1.20
N TYR A 80 -2.27 7.60 -0.18
CA TYR A 80 -3.28 8.61 0.12
C TYR A 80 -3.51 9.55 -1.06
N SER A 81 -2.43 10.06 -1.68
CA SER A 81 -2.53 10.89 -2.88
C SER A 81 -3.21 10.17 -4.05
N ALA A 82 -2.87 8.89 -4.27
CA ALA A 82 -3.49 8.08 -5.31
C ALA A 82 -5.00 7.87 -5.06
N ILE A 83 -5.41 7.72 -3.79
CA ILE A 83 -6.83 7.70 -3.40
C ILE A 83 -7.47 9.07 -3.73
N GLU A 84 -6.89 10.18 -3.28
CA GLU A 84 -7.44 11.51 -3.56
C GLU A 84 -7.61 11.79 -5.06
N GLU A 85 -6.64 11.40 -5.89
CA GLU A 85 -6.67 11.62 -7.33
C GLU A 85 -7.74 10.78 -8.02
N ARG A 86 -7.85 9.51 -7.63
CA ARG A 86 -8.89 8.61 -8.16
C ARG A 86 -10.29 9.12 -7.87
N TYR A 87 -10.58 9.58 -6.65
CA TYR A 87 -11.90 10.11 -6.33
C TYR A 87 -12.19 11.52 -6.91
N LYS A 88 -11.17 12.26 -7.36
CA LYS A 88 -11.37 13.49 -8.16
C LYS A 88 -11.69 13.17 -9.62
N ASN A 89 -11.10 12.11 -10.16
CA ASN A 89 -11.28 11.68 -11.54
C ASN A 89 -12.42 10.63 -11.57
N GLU A 90 -13.66 11.05 -11.82
CA GLU A 90 -14.89 10.21 -11.75
C GLU A 90 -14.91 8.92 -12.62
N ASN A 91 -13.81 8.59 -13.31
CA ASN A 91 -13.67 7.47 -14.23
C ASN A 91 -13.26 6.13 -13.58
N GLU A 92 -12.81 6.13 -12.33
CA GLU A 92 -12.42 4.90 -11.61
C GLU A 92 -13.28 4.72 -10.35
N GLN A 93 -14.18 3.73 -10.37
CA GLN A 93 -15.10 3.45 -9.26
C GLN A 93 -14.72 2.14 -8.58
N TYR A 94 -14.42 2.23 -7.29
CA TYR A 94 -14.15 1.05 -6.46
C TYR A 94 -15.43 0.59 -5.76
N TYR A 95 -15.57 -0.72 -5.58
CA TYR A 95 -16.75 -1.35 -5.04
C TYR A 95 -16.43 -2.16 -3.78
N LYS A 96 -17.37 -2.18 -2.85
CA LYS A 96 -17.36 -3.13 -1.73
C LYS A 96 -17.71 -4.54 -2.20
N ALA A 97 -17.47 -5.52 -1.33
CA ALA A 97 -17.82 -6.91 -1.59
C ALA A 97 -19.32 -7.14 -1.84
N ASP A 98 -20.20 -6.27 -1.31
CA ASP A 98 -21.64 -6.29 -1.55
C ASP A 98 -22.06 -5.59 -2.86
N GLY A 99 -21.11 -5.05 -3.62
CA GLY A 99 -21.32 -4.36 -4.89
C GLY A 99 -21.75 -2.89 -4.76
N THR A 100 -21.82 -2.33 -3.54
CA THR A 100 -22.01 -0.89 -3.35
C THR A 100 -20.71 -0.12 -3.58
N PHE A 101 -20.80 1.18 -3.87
CA PHE A 101 -19.61 2.02 -4.06
C PHE A 101 -18.81 2.14 -2.76
N LEU A 102 -17.49 1.99 -2.87
CA LEU A 102 -16.56 2.32 -1.78
C LEU A 102 -16.41 3.84 -1.73
N THR A 103 -16.59 4.44 -0.55
CA THR A 103 -16.31 5.86 -0.37
C THR A 103 -14.81 6.10 -0.18
N MET A 104 -14.37 7.33 -0.46
CA MET A 104 -12.99 7.75 -0.22
C MET A 104 -12.58 7.57 1.25
N GLU A 105 -13.49 7.89 2.18
CA GLU A 105 -13.29 7.73 3.62
C GLU A 105 -13.05 6.26 3.99
N GLU A 106 -13.84 5.34 3.42
CA GLU A 106 -13.67 3.92 3.65
C GLU A 106 -12.34 3.41 3.09
N GLU A 107 -11.90 3.86 1.90
CA GLU A 107 -10.58 3.50 1.37
C GLU A 107 -9.44 4.01 2.25
N ILE A 108 -9.58 5.21 2.81
CA ILE A 108 -8.63 5.79 3.76
C ILE A 108 -8.60 4.99 5.07
N ASP A 109 -9.74 4.53 5.57
CA ASP A 109 -9.80 3.68 6.76
C ASP A 109 -9.08 2.33 6.54
N TRP A 110 -9.20 1.77 5.33
CA TRP A 110 -8.41 0.61 4.94
C TRP A 110 -6.91 0.91 4.93
N LEU A 111 -6.49 2.04 4.34
CA LEU A 111 -5.09 2.46 4.33
C LEU A 111 -4.56 2.69 5.76
N ASN A 112 -5.35 3.31 6.64
CA ASN A 112 -5.04 3.46 8.06
C ASN A 112 -4.81 2.11 8.71
N MET A 113 -5.73 1.16 8.52
CA MET A 113 -5.59 -0.18 9.07
C MET A 113 -4.35 -0.90 8.57
N GLN A 114 -4.00 -0.77 7.28
CA GLN A 114 -2.75 -1.33 6.74
C GLN A 114 -1.51 -0.71 7.38
N TYR A 115 -1.53 0.61 7.59
CA TYR A 115 -0.43 1.29 8.27
C TYR A 115 -0.24 0.79 9.71
N GLU A 116 -1.32 0.58 10.45
CA GLU A 116 -1.24 0.02 11.81
C GLU A 116 -0.64 -1.39 11.83
N GLN A 117 -0.94 -2.22 10.84
CA GLN A 117 -0.32 -3.55 10.71
C GLN A 117 1.16 -3.45 10.36
N GLU A 118 1.52 -2.52 9.49
CA GLU A 118 2.91 -2.24 9.13
C GLU A 118 3.73 -1.78 10.34
N VAL A 119 3.21 -0.88 11.16
CA VAL A 119 3.89 -0.41 12.38
C VAL A 119 4.19 -1.59 13.32
N LYS A 120 3.19 -2.43 13.56
CA LYS A 120 3.33 -3.66 14.37
C LYS A 120 4.34 -4.62 13.76
N TRP A 121 4.34 -4.76 12.43
CA TRP A 121 5.29 -5.61 11.70
C TRP A 121 6.73 -5.12 11.89
N GLN A 122 7.00 -3.82 11.68
CA GLN A 122 8.35 -3.26 11.84
C GLN A 122 8.85 -3.38 13.29
N LYS A 123 7.99 -3.10 14.27
CA LYS A 123 8.31 -3.30 15.70
C LYS A 123 8.68 -4.75 16.00
N SER A 124 7.89 -5.70 15.46
CA SER A 124 8.16 -7.13 15.59
C SER A 124 9.49 -7.55 14.94
N CYS A 125 9.80 -7.05 13.74
CA CYS A 125 11.07 -7.29 13.07
C CYS A 125 12.26 -6.81 13.91
N ALA A 126 12.20 -5.60 14.45
CA ALA A 126 13.25 -5.05 15.31
C ALA A 126 13.43 -5.88 16.60
N LYS A 127 12.34 -6.31 17.22
CA LYS A 127 12.35 -7.17 18.40
C LYS A 127 12.99 -8.54 18.12
N ILE A 128 12.57 -9.22 17.05
CA ILE A 128 13.13 -10.54 16.67
C ILE A 128 14.62 -10.41 16.35
N ALA A 129 15.03 -9.35 15.63
CA ALA A 129 16.44 -9.09 15.36
C ALA A 129 17.23 -8.91 16.67
N ALA A 130 16.72 -8.12 17.62
CA ALA A 130 17.34 -7.94 18.92
C ALA A 130 17.44 -9.24 19.73
N GLU A 131 16.37 -10.02 19.80
CA GLU A 131 16.36 -11.32 20.49
C GLU A 131 17.40 -12.27 19.89
N GLY A 132 17.57 -12.28 18.57
CA GLY A 132 18.65 -13.01 17.90
C GLY A 132 20.05 -12.54 18.30
N GLN A 133 20.28 -11.22 18.41
CA GLN A 133 21.57 -10.68 18.87
C GLN A 133 21.84 -11.00 20.36
N VAL A 134 20.80 -11.03 21.21
CA VAL A 134 20.90 -11.44 22.62
C VAL A 134 21.27 -12.92 22.71
N PHE A 135 20.55 -13.78 21.97
CA PHE A 135 20.79 -15.21 21.95
C PHE A 135 22.21 -15.56 21.50
N THR A 136 22.76 -14.81 20.54
CA THR A 136 24.15 -14.96 20.06
C THR A 136 25.19 -14.29 20.96
N GLY A 137 24.79 -13.67 22.07
CA GLY A 137 25.69 -13.02 23.04
C GLY A 137 26.34 -11.72 22.55
N ARG A 138 25.88 -11.16 21.42
CA ARG A 138 26.43 -9.92 20.85
C ARG A 138 25.95 -8.66 21.55
N ILE A 139 24.75 -8.71 22.14
CA ILE A 139 24.21 -7.64 22.99
C ILE A 139 23.70 -8.24 24.31
N PRO A 140 23.75 -7.50 25.42
CA PRO A 140 23.42 -8.03 26.74
C PRO A 140 21.92 -8.21 26.98
N LYS A 141 21.06 -7.42 26.32
CA LYS A 141 19.60 -7.46 26.45
C LYS A 141 18.91 -6.81 25.26
N VAL A 142 17.62 -7.08 25.09
CA VAL A 142 16.77 -6.43 24.09
C VAL A 142 16.67 -4.92 24.38
N PRO A 143 16.90 -4.04 23.39
CA PRO A 143 16.79 -2.60 23.54
C PRO A 143 15.31 -2.17 23.47
N VAL A 144 14.54 -2.50 24.51
CA VAL A 144 13.08 -2.28 24.55
C VAL A 144 12.74 -0.80 24.31
N LYS A 145 13.49 0.12 24.93
CA LYS A 145 13.22 1.56 24.80
C LYS A 145 13.32 2.03 23.36
N GLU A 146 14.38 1.63 22.64
CA GLU A 146 14.60 2.00 21.25
C GLU A 146 13.61 1.33 20.30
N ILE A 147 13.12 0.14 20.64
CA ILE A 147 12.05 -0.53 19.87
C ILE A 147 10.69 0.16 20.06
N GLU A 148 10.37 0.65 21.26
CA GLU A 148 9.18 1.48 21.49
C GLU A 148 9.30 2.83 20.76
N GLU A 149 10.49 3.44 20.80
CA GLU A 149 10.75 4.70 20.08
C GLU A 149 10.65 4.54 18.54
N LEU A 150 10.90 3.34 18.00
CA LEU A 150 10.71 3.05 16.58
C LEU A 150 9.23 3.15 16.19
N GLU A 151 8.33 2.65 17.02
CA GLU A 151 6.88 2.77 16.81
C GLU A 151 6.45 4.23 16.78
N ASP A 152 6.88 5.03 17.77
CA ASP A 152 6.63 6.47 17.80
C ASP A 152 7.17 7.17 16.55
N SER A 153 8.37 6.79 16.10
CA SER A 153 9.01 7.36 14.91
C SER A 153 8.24 7.04 13.63
N LEU A 154 7.63 5.85 13.53
CA LEU A 154 6.78 5.49 12.40
C LEU A 154 5.50 6.35 12.37
N TYR A 155 4.86 6.61 13.51
CA TYR A 155 3.72 7.52 13.53
C TYR A 155 4.12 8.96 13.17
N GLN A 156 5.23 9.44 13.71
CA GLN A 156 5.78 10.76 13.35
C GLN A 156 6.09 10.87 11.86
N ALA A 157 6.62 9.80 11.25
CA ALA A 157 6.88 9.77 9.82
C ALA A 157 5.59 9.87 9.00
N LYS A 158 4.54 9.12 9.37
CA LYS A 158 3.22 9.25 8.74
C LYS A 158 2.75 10.70 8.74
N ASP A 159 2.75 11.32 9.91
CA ASP A 159 2.25 12.67 10.10
C ASP A 159 3.11 13.70 9.36
N GLY A 160 4.44 13.54 9.39
CA GLY A 160 5.38 14.40 8.69
C GLY A 160 5.21 14.36 7.17
N TYR A 161 5.09 13.17 6.58
CA TYR A 161 4.85 13.03 5.14
C TYR A 161 3.44 13.44 4.73
N MET A 162 2.43 13.25 5.58
CA MET A 162 1.08 13.76 5.32
C MET A 162 1.00 15.28 5.34
N LYS A 163 1.73 15.93 6.25
CA LYS A 163 1.88 17.38 6.24
C LYS A 163 2.56 17.86 4.95
N LEU A 164 3.66 17.19 4.55
CA LEU A 164 4.35 17.50 3.30
C LEU A 164 3.43 17.32 2.07
N HIS A 165 2.59 16.27 2.05
CA HIS A 165 1.59 16.08 1.00
C HIS A 165 0.62 17.27 0.89
N GLN A 166 0.11 17.74 2.02
CA GLN A 166 -0.79 18.90 2.06
C GLN A 166 -0.10 20.19 1.55
N GLU A 167 1.15 20.42 1.93
CA GLU A 167 1.97 21.55 1.46
C GLU A 167 2.28 21.45 -0.04
N ASN A 168 2.60 20.24 -0.52
CA ASN A 168 2.90 19.97 -1.93
C ASN A 168 1.67 20.15 -2.82
N LYS A 169 0.47 19.78 -2.34
CA LYS A 169 -0.80 19.99 -3.06
C LYS A 169 -1.05 21.47 -3.38
N GLN A 170 -0.58 22.39 -2.54
CA GLN A 170 -0.70 23.84 -2.77
C GLN A 170 0.34 24.35 -3.79
N SER A 171 1.47 23.66 -3.92
CA SER A 171 2.62 24.10 -4.72
C SER A 171 2.84 23.29 -6.01
N GLY A 172 2.07 22.22 -6.24
CA GLY A 172 2.16 21.35 -7.42
C GLY A 172 3.43 20.49 -7.48
N LYS A 173 4.12 20.30 -6.34
CA LYS A 173 5.38 19.55 -6.28
C LYS A 173 5.13 18.05 -6.06
N PRO A 174 5.93 17.16 -6.67
CA PRO A 174 5.81 15.72 -6.42
C PRO A 174 6.31 15.35 -5.01
N SER A 175 5.65 14.36 -4.40
CA SER A 175 6.06 13.79 -3.12
C SER A 175 7.29 12.88 -3.29
N VAL A 176 8.45 13.41 -2.95
CA VAL A 176 9.75 12.71 -2.98
C VAL A 176 10.20 12.31 -1.58
N LEU A 177 11.01 11.25 -1.51
CA LEU A 177 11.62 10.78 -0.28
C LEU A 177 12.46 11.88 0.35
N GLN A 178 12.23 12.12 1.63
CA GLN A 178 13.01 13.01 2.47
C GLN A 178 13.91 12.17 3.39
N ASN A 179 15.04 12.73 3.81
CA ASN A 179 15.90 12.10 4.81
C ASN A 179 15.61 12.70 6.20
N TYR A 180 14.34 12.63 6.63
CA TYR A 180 13.94 13.17 7.93
C TYR A 180 14.42 12.27 9.06
N MET A 181 14.88 12.87 10.16
CA MET A 181 15.22 12.17 11.38
C MET A 181 14.03 12.22 12.34
N PHE A 182 13.20 11.17 12.32
CA PHE A 182 12.10 10.97 13.28
C PHE A 182 12.61 10.15 14.46
N GLY A 183 12.43 10.63 15.70
CA GLY A 183 13.05 10.01 16.88
C GLY A 183 14.54 10.33 17.05
N SER A 184 15.19 9.66 18.00
CA SER A 184 16.57 9.94 18.39
C SER A 184 17.59 9.25 17.52
N LYS A 185 18.75 9.89 17.35
CA LYS A 185 19.91 9.29 16.69
C LYS A 185 20.36 7.99 17.39
N GLN A 186 20.30 7.96 18.72
CA GLN A 186 20.68 6.78 19.51
C GLN A 186 19.82 5.56 19.15
N MET A 187 18.51 5.74 18.97
CA MET A 187 17.62 4.67 18.53
C MET A 187 18.12 4.05 17.23
N TYR A 188 18.35 4.86 16.19
CA TYR A 188 18.86 4.36 14.90
C TYR A 188 20.23 3.71 15.03
N GLU A 189 21.15 4.27 15.81
CA GLU A 189 22.46 3.67 16.05
C GLU A 189 22.35 2.27 16.68
N ILE A 190 21.41 2.06 17.59
CA ILE A 190 21.17 0.75 18.23
C ILE A 190 20.47 -0.20 17.25
N LEU A 191 19.39 0.24 16.59
CA LEU A 191 18.60 -0.59 15.68
C LEU A 191 19.41 -1.01 14.44
N ASN A 192 20.20 -0.11 13.87
CA ASN A 192 21.07 -0.41 12.73
C ASN A 192 22.12 -1.48 13.08
N ARG A 193 22.56 -1.58 14.35
CA ARG A 193 23.46 -2.64 14.83
C ARG A 193 22.77 -3.99 15.01
N LEU A 194 21.44 -4.02 15.10
CA LEU A 194 20.68 -5.28 15.12
C LEU A 194 20.65 -5.93 13.74
N GLY A 195 20.86 -5.14 12.69
CA GLY A 195 20.69 -5.54 11.30
C GLY A 195 21.84 -6.36 10.72
N ASN A 196 21.49 -7.56 10.25
CA ASN A 196 21.86 -8.04 8.91
C ASN A 196 20.85 -7.47 7.88
N LEU A 197 20.72 -6.14 7.75
CA LEU A 197 19.83 -5.54 6.73
C LEU A 197 20.39 -5.66 5.30
N GLN A 198 21.53 -6.35 5.12
CA GLN A 198 21.99 -6.81 3.82
C GLN A 198 21.02 -7.85 3.26
N ARG A 199 19.93 -7.42 2.62
CA ARG A 199 19.58 -8.06 1.35
C ARG A 199 20.71 -7.71 0.40
N SER A 200 21.73 -8.56 0.31
CA SER A 200 22.59 -8.55 -0.86
C SER A 200 21.66 -8.81 -2.05
N VAL A 201 21.42 -7.78 -2.86
CA VAL A 201 20.92 -8.01 -4.21
C VAL A 201 22.02 -8.82 -4.88
N LYS A 202 21.75 -10.11 -5.10
CA LYS A 202 22.51 -10.93 -6.04
C LYS A 202 21.83 -10.80 -7.40
#